data_AF-A0A2S8FF84-F1
#
_entry.id   AF-A0A2S8FF84-F1
#
_cell.length_a   1.000
_cell.length_b   1.000
_cell.length_c   1.000
_cell.angle_alpha   90.00
_cell.angle_beta   90.00
_cell.angle_gamma   90.00
#
_symmetry.space_group_name_H-M   'P 1'
#
loop_
_entity.id
_entity.type
_entity.pdbx_description
1 polymer ?
#
loop_
_entity_poly.entity_id
_entity_poly.type
_entity_poly.pdbx_seq_one_letter_code
_entity_poly.pdbx_strand_id
1 'polypeptide(L)'
;MDWIRDNLPYIAFFGGLTILTWVMLRRVWARQRKSKRETSNEPLVHVPHTDDRPFTMSGGPNDLQRWQAEMLTITRQFQAELNTKIAYLQQALLLAEQESARLESLVGVAKTQGIGADESAVEKLRTAMGVAGEFDADQSPDFGVVTETLCDANKKNQLYALSDEGKTVAEIAAEMKMDSAAVEMVLSMRG
;
A
#
# COMPACT_ATOMS: atom_id res chain seq x y z
N MET A 1 36.27 1.12 60.76
CA MET A 1 35.05 1.55 60.03
C MET A 1 35.45 1.80 58.56
N ASP A 2 36.10 0.82 57.94
CA ASP A 2 36.85 1.06 56.69
C ASP A 2 36.05 0.60 55.47
N TRP A 3 35.16 -0.37 55.66
CA TRP A 3 34.17 -0.80 54.67
C TRP A 3 33.23 0.33 54.19
N ILE A 4 32.93 1.33 55.02
CA ILE A 4 32.11 2.48 54.61
C ILE A 4 32.91 3.41 53.69
N ARG A 5 34.22 3.53 53.89
CA ARG A 5 35.09 4.39 53.10
C ARG A 5 35.34 3.80 51.71
N ASP A 6 35.51 2.48 51.63
CA ASP A 6 35.72 1.77 50.36
C ASP A 6 34.46 1.75 49.48
N ASN A 7 33.27 1.76 50.10
CA ASN A 7 31.98 1.76 49.37
C ASN A 7 31.37 3.14 49.14
N LEU A 8 31.97 4.19 49.69
CA LEU A 8 31.56 5.58 49.54
C LEU A 8 31.40 6.03 48.06
N PRO A 9 32.29 5.67 47.12
CA PRO A 9 32.09 6.03 45.72
C PRO A 9 30.91 5.30 45.07
N TYR A 10 30.68 4.04 45.41
CA TYR A 10 29.55 3.27 44.88
C TYR A 10 28.21 3.81 45.39
N ILE A 11 28.12 4.15 46.67
CA ILE A 11 26.92 4.75 47.27
C ILE A 11 26.61 6.11 46.63
N ALA A 12 27.64 6.94 46.37
CA ALA A 12 27.46 8.21 45.69
C ALA A 12 26.98 8.03 44.24
N PHE A 13 27.53 7.06 43.51
CA PHE A 13 27.13 6.77 42.13
C PHE A 13 25.69 6.25 42.01
N PHE A 14 25.34 5.23 42.79
CA PHE A 14 23.98 4.68 42.78
C PHE A 14 22.96 5.64 43.37
N GLY A 15 23.34 6.46 44.35
CA GLY A 15 22.52 7.54 44.87
C GLY A 15 22.22 8.60 43.80
N GLY A 16 23.23 9.01 43.03
CA GLY A 16 23.05 9.92 41.90
C GLY A 16 22.13 9.34 40.82
N LEU A 17 22.34 8.08 40.45
CA LEU A 17 21.53 7.38 39.45
C LEU A 17 20.06 7.28 39.88
N THR A 18 19.80 6.87 41.13
CA THR A 18 18.43 6.73 41.65
C THR A 18 17.70 8.07 41.72
N ILE A 19 18.38 9.15 42.12
CA ILE A 19 17.81 10.50 42.09
C ILE A 19 17.49 10.95 40.66
N LEU A 20 18.38 10.70 39.69
CA LEU A 20 18.15 11.06 38.29
C LEU A 20 16.96 10.32 37.70
N THR A 21 16.87 9.00 37.92
CA THR A 21 15.74 8.18 37.49
C THR A 21 14.43 8.66 38.12
N TRP A 22 14.43 8.99 39.41
CA TRP A 22 13.26 9.51 40.11
C TRP A 22 12.78 10.87 39.54
N VAL A 23 13.70 11.79 39.26
CA VAL A 23 13.38 13.10 38.67
C VAL A 23 12.79 12.94 37.27
N MET A 24 13.36 12.05 36.45
CA MET A 24 12.82 11.72 35.13
C MET A 24 11.41 11.14 35.21
N LEU A 25 11.20 10.14 36.08
CA LEU A 25 9.88 9.51 36.26
C LEU A 25 8.83 10.52 36.75
N ARG A 26 9.18 11.36 37.72
CA ARG A 26 8.30 12.42 38.24
C ARG A 26 7.91 13.42 37.15
N ARG A 27 8.86 13.81 36.29
CA ARG A 27 8.61 14.74 35.18
C ARG A 27 7.70 14.13 34.12
N VAL A 28 7.90 12.86 33.78
CA VAL A 28 7.06 12.13 32.81
C VAL A 28 5.64 11.94 33.36
N TRP A 29 5.52 11.55 34.63
CA TRP A 29 4.21 11.40 35.28
C TRP A 29 3.44 12.71 35.38
N ALA A 30 4.12 13.83 35.68
CA ALA A 30 3.50 15.14 35.67
C ALA A 30 2.98 15.54 34.28
N ARG A 31 3.71 15.21 33.21
CA ARG A 31 3.28 15.45 31.82
C ARG A 31 2.09 14.57 31.42
N GLN A 32 2.13 13.27 31.76
CA GLN A 32 1.03 12.36 31.46
C GLN A 32 -0.27 12.72 32.20
N ARG A 33 -0.18 13.22 33.44
CA ARG A 33 -1.36 13.70 34.18
C ARG A 33 -1.98 14.96 33.57
N LYS A 34 -1.18 15.83 32.93
CA LYS A 34 -1.71 16.99 32.20
C LYS A 34 -2.43 16.58 30.91
N SER A 35 -1.79 15.73 30.10
CA SER A 35 -2.39 15.21 28.86
C SER A 35 -3.73 14.50 29.11
N LYS A 36 -3.85 13.66 30.16
CA LYS A 36 -5.13 13.00 30.48
C LYS A 36 -6.24 13.94 30.96
N ARG A 37 -5.90 15.14 31.46
CA ARG A 37 -6.89 16.16 31.85
C ARG A 37 -7.35 16.99 30.64
N GLU A 38 -6.44 17.25 29.71
CA GLU A 38 -6.70 18.03 28.49
C GLU A 38 -7.55 17.25 27.46
N THR A 39 -7.43 15.91 27.38
CA THR A 39 -8.24 15.12 26.43
C THR A 39 -9.67 14.83 26.91
N SER A 40 -10.00 15.14 28.16
CA SER A 40 -11.24 14.67 28.79
C SER A 40 -12.36 15.70 28.80
N ASN A 41 -12.11 17.01 28.73
CA ASN A 41 -13.16 18.02 29.00
C ASN A 41 -12.98 19.39 28.35
N GLU A 42 -12.02 19.60 27.43
CA GLU A 42 -11.87 20.91 26.79
C GLU A 42 -12.66 20.92 25.46
N PRO A 43 -13.79 21.67 25.36
CA PRO A 43 -14.44 21.86 24.08
C PRO A 43 -13.42 22.56 23.17
N LEU A 44 -13.21 22.00 21.97
CA LEU A 44 -12.23 22.51 21.00
C LEU A 44 -12.38 24.02 20.89
N VAL A 45 -11.40 24.77 21.40
CA VAL A 45 -11.35 26.22 21.26
C VAL A 45 -11.24 26.47 19.77
N HIS A 46 -12.33 26.96 19.19
CA HIS A 46 -12.39 27.34 17.79
C HIS A 46 -11.43 28.52 17.61
N VAL A 47 -10.26 28.24 17.05
CA VAL A 47 -9.31 29.27 16.65
C VAL A 47 -9.93 29.99 15.45
N PRO A 48 -10.22 31.30 15.54
CA PRO A 48 -10.82 32.02 14.43
C PRO A 48 -9.88 31.96 13.21
N HIS A 49 -10.43 31.57 12.07
CA HIS A 49 -9.72 31.57 10.81
C HIS A 49 -9.30 33.00 10.46
N THR A 50 -7.99 33.21 10.30
CA THR A 50 -7.43 34.43 9.73
C THR A 50 -7.41 34.24 8.21
N ASP A 51 -8.14 35.07 7.47
CA ASP A 51 -8.25 35.00 5.99
C ASP A 51 -6.92 35.20 5.24
N ASP A 52 -5.85 35.56 5.94
CA ASP A 52 -4.58 36.01 5.35
C ASP A 52 -3.49 34.93 5.30
N ARG A 53 -3.85 33.64 5.39
CA ARG A 53 -2.87 32.54 5.24
C ARG A 53 -2.83 32.05 3.80
N PRO A 54 -1.64 31.97 3.17
CA PRO A 54 -1.51 31.36 1.85
C PRO A 54 -2.03 29.92 1.91
N PHE A 55 -2.73 29.50 0.86
CA PHE A 55 -3.33 28.17 0.71
C PHE A 55 -2.28 27.08 0.99
N THR A 56 -2.25 26.58 2.22
CA THR A 56 -1.49 25.39 2.60
C THR A 56 -2.47 24.22 2.58
N MET A 57 -2.05 23.06 2.08
CA MET A 57 -2.88 21.85 2.02
C MET A 57 -3.49 21.43 3.38
N SER A 58 -3.02 21.98 4.50
CA SER A 58 -3.58 21.75 5.85
C SER A 58 -4.78 22.63 6.22
N GLY A 59 -5.13 23.63 5.41
CA GLY A 59 -6.15 24.64 5.70
C GLY A 59 -7.36 24.64 4.76
N GLY A 60 -7.50 23.63 3.88
CA GLY A 60 -8.70 23.49 3.04
C GLY A 60 -9.96 23.22 3.89
N PRO A 61 -11.18 23.46 3.36
CA PRO A 61 -12.43 23.21 4.07
C PRO A 61 -12.39 21.83 4.72
N ASN A 62 -12.81 21.73 5.98
CA ASN A 62 -12.74 20.48 6.76
C ASN A 62 -13.36 19.29 5.99
N ASP A 63 -14.41 19.56 5.22
CA ASP A 63 -15.06 18.59 4.34
C ASP A 63 -14.13 18.01 3.25
N LEU A 64 -13.23 18.82 2.68
CA LEU A 64 -12.27 18.36 1.67
C LEU A 64 -11.22 17.42 2.28
N GLN A 65 -10.70 17.78 3.46
CA GLN A 65 -9.72 16.94 4.17
C GLN A 65 -10.35 15.61 4.62
N ARG A 66 -11.61 15.68 5.08
CA ARG A 66 -12.38 14.49 5.43
C ARG A 66 -12.64 13.60 4.22
N TRP A 67 -13.05 14.19 3.10
CA TRP A 67 -13.23 13.46 1.85
C TRP A 67 -11.93 12.81 1.35
N GLN A 68 -10.79 13.52 1.44
CA GLN A 68 -9.48 12.95 1.11
C GLN A 68 -9.11 11.76 1.99
N ALA A 69 -9.36 11.84 3.30
CA ALA A 69 -9.09 10.75 4.22
C ALA A 69 -10.01 9.54 3.99
N GLU A 70 -11.29 9.78 3.71
CA GLU A 70 -12.26 8.74 3.35
C GLU A 70 -11.86 8.06 2.03
N MET A 71 -11.51 8.83 1.00
CA MET A 71 -11.03 8.30 -0.28
C MET A 71 -9.75 7.47 -0.12
N LEU A 72 -8.77 7.94 0.65
CA LEU A 72 -7.54 7.18 0.93
C LEU A 72 -7.80 5.88 1.69
N THR A 73 -8.83 5.85 2.54
CA THR A 73 -9.22 4.63 3.25
C THR A 73 -9.88 3.64 2.30
N ILE A 74 -10.77 4.14 1.43
CA ILE A 74 -11.45 3.35 0.41
C ILE A 74 -10.44 2.76 -0.59
N THR A 75 -9.47 3.53 -1.07
CA THR A 75 -8.44 3.03 -2.00
C THR A 75 -7.59 1.93 -1.37
N ARG A 76 -7.19 2.08 -0.09
CA ARG A 76 -6.47 1.03 0.64
C ARG A 76 -7.29 -0.24 0.79
N GLN A 77 -8.59 -0.11 1.07
CA GLN A 77 -9.48 -1.27 1.16
C GLN A 77 -9.59 -1.98 -0.18
N PHE A 78 -9.83 -1.24 -1.27
CA PHE A 78 -9.87 -1.81 -2.61
C PHE A 78 -8.56 -2.50 -2.98
N GLN A 79 -7.41 -1.91 -2.63
CA GLN A 79 -6.12 -2.53 -2.87
C GLN A 79 -5.99 -3.88 -2.14
N ALA A 80 -6.43 -3.94 -0.88
CA ALA A 80 -6.40 -5.18 -0.11
C ALA A 80 -7.32 -6.26 -0.72
N GLU A 81 -8.52 -5.88 -1.15
CA GLU A 81 -9.46 -6.80 -1.79
C GLU A 81 -8.95 -7.31 -3.14
N LEU A 82 -8.37 -6.44 -3.97
CA LEU A 82 -7.78 -6.80 -5.25
C LEU A 82 -6.59 -7.75 -5.07
N ASN A 83 -5.66 -7.41 -4.17
CA ASN A 83 -4.51 -8.27 -3.86
C ASN A 83 -4.96 -9.67 -3.40
N THR A 84 -6.01 -9.75 -2.58
CA THR A 84 -6.55 -11.03 -2.11
C THR A 84 -7.15 -11.84 -3.26
N LYS A 85 -7.88 -11.18 -4.18
CA LYS A 85 -8.45 -11.84 -5.36
C LYS A 85 -7.37 -12.32 -6.33
N ILE A 86 -6.33 -11.51 -6.56
CA ILE A 86 -5.18 -11.88 -7.40
C ILE A 86 -4.48 -13.11 -6.80
N ALA A 87 -4.22 -13.12 -5.50
CA ALA A 87 -3.61 -14.28 -4.83
C ALA A 87 -4.46 -15.54 -4.98
N TYR A 88 -5.79 -15.43 -4.87
CA TYR A 88 -6.70 -16.56 -5.09
C TYR A 88 -6.67 -17.05 -6.54
N LEU A 89 -6.63 -16.15 -7.52
CA LEU A 89 -6.54 -16.51 -8.94
C LEU A 89 -5.21 -17.19 -9.27
N GLN A 90 -4.09 -16.70 -8.72
CA GLN A 90 -2.79 -17.35 -8.86
C GLN A 90 -2.79 -18.77 -8.28
N GLN A 91 -3.40 -18.95 -7.10
CA GLN A 91 -3.52 -20.28 -6.51
C GLN A 91 -4.41 -21.20 -7.34
N ALA A 92 -5.51 -20.70 -7.89
CA ALA A 92 -6.38 -21.44 -8.80
C ALA A 92 -5.66 -21.83 -10.10
N LEU A 93 -4.81 -20.95 -10.63
CA LEU A 93 -3.99 -21.22 -11.82
C LEU A 93 -2.99 -22.35 -11.56
N LEU A 94 -2.28 -22.30 -10.42
CA LEU A 94 -1.35 -23.37 -10.02
C LEU A 94 -2.06 -24.72 -9.85
N LEU A 95 -3.27 -24.70 -9.28
CA LEU A 95 -4.07 -25.92 -9.15
C LEU A 95 -4.50 -26.46 -10.52
N ALA A 96 -4.93 -25.59 -11.43
CA ALA A 96 -5.28 -25.96 -12.79
C ALA A 96 -4.09 -26.57 -13.55
N GLU A 97 -2.89 -26.05 -13.35
CA GLU A 97 -1.65 -26.60 -13.93
C GLU A 97 -1.30 -27.98 -13.39
N GLN A 98 -1.50 -28.19 -12.09
CA GLN A 98 -1.32 -29.51 -11.50
C GLN A 98 -2.35 -30.53 -12.05
N GLU A 99 -3.60 -30.11 -12.23
CA GLU A 99 -4.64 -30.96 -12.82
C GLU A 99 -4.40 -31.22 -14.32
N SER A 100 -3.91 -30.25 -15.08
CA SER A 100 -3.58 -30.44 -16.50
C SER A 100 -2.46 -31.46 -16.66
N ALA A 101 -1.37 -31.34 -15.89
CA ALA A 101 -0.25 -32.28 -15.91
C ALA A 101 -0.71 -33.69 -15.50
N ARG A 102 -1.63 -33.79 -14.53
CA ARG A 102 -2.22 -35.06 -14.14
C ARG A 102 -3.05 -35.66 -15.28
N LEU A 103 -3.91 -34.88 -15.95
CA LEU A 103 -4.71 -35.33 -17.09
C LEU A 103 -3.82 -35.77 -18.26
N GLU A 104 -2.76 -35.03 -18.57
CA GLU A 104 -1.77 -35.39 -19.59
C GLU A 104 -1.13 -36.74 -19.32
N SER A 105 -0.72 -37.01 -18.07
CA SER A 105 -0.14 -38.30 -17.70
C SER A 105 -1.14 -39.46 -17.84
N LEU A 106 -2.40 -39.24 -17.47
CA LEU A 106 -3.46 -40.25 -17.61
C LEU A 106 -3.79 -40.52 -19.09
N VAL A 107 -3.85 -39.48 -19.92
CA VAL A 107 -4.04 -39.60 -21.38
C VAL A 107 -2.86 -40.35 -22.01
N GLY A 108 -1.62 -40.05 -21.59
CA GLY A 108 -0.43 -40.77 -22.03
C GLY A 108 -0.50 -42.27 -21.71
N VAL A 109 -0.89 -42.64 -20.49
CA VAL A 109 -1.08 -44.04 -20.09
C VAL A 109 -2.20 -44.70 -20.90
N ALA A 110 -3.35 -44.05 -21.06
CA ALA A 110 -4.47 -44.57 -21.85
C ALA A 110 -4.06 -44.86 -23.31
N LYS A 111 -3.25 -43.97 -23.91
CA LYS A 111 -2.71 -44.12 -25.26
C LYS A 111 -1.79 -45.34 -25.38
N THR A 112 -0.91 -45.58 -24.39
CA THR A 112 -0.07 -46.79 -24.37
C THR A 112 -0.87 -48.08 -24.22
N GLN A 113 -2.08 -48.00 -23.67
CA GLN A 113 -3.02 -49.12 -23.53
C GLN A 113 -3.98 -49.26 -24.73
N GLY A 114 -3.86 -48.41 -25.75
CA GLY A 114 -4.72 -48.44 -26.94
C GLY A 114 -6.15 -47.94 -26.71
N ILE A 115 -6.40 -47.25 -25.60
CA ILE A 115 -7.69 -46.64 -25.28
C ILE A 115 -7.72 -45.25 -25.92
N GLY A 116 -8.70 -45.00 -26.80
CA GLY A 116 -8.87 -43.69 -27.44
C GLY A 116 -9.19 -42.62 -26.42
N ALA A 117 -8.23 -41.72 -26.15
CA ALA A 117 -8.39 -40.58 -25.26
C ALA A 117 -8.55 -39.29 -26.09
N ASP A 118 -9.46 -38.41 -25.65
CA ASP A 118 -9.72 -37.12 -26.28
C ASP A 118 -8.66 -36.09 -25.85
N GLU A 119 -7.61 -35.95 -26.67
CA GLU A 119 -6.53 -34.96 -26.49
C GLU A 119 -7.03 -33.51 -26.65
N SER A 120 -8.21 -33.28 -27.26
CA SER A 120 -8.69 -31.93 -27.57
C SER A 120 -9.09 -31.11 -26.34
N ALA A 121 -9.54 -31.78 -25.28
CA ALA A 121 -9.89 -31.14 -24.01
C ALA A 121 -8.64 -30.64 -23.26
N VAL A 122 -7.56 -31.42 -23.29
CA VAL A 122 -6.29 -31.08 -22.65
C VAL A 122 -5.63 -29.90 -23.34
N GLU A 123 -5.65 -29.86 -24.68
CA GLU A 123 -5.04 -28.77 -25.44
C GLU A 123 -5.80 -27.44 -25.28
N LYS A 124 -7.14 -27.48 -25.18
CA LYS A 124 -7.96 -26.30 -24.85
C LYS A 124 -7.64 -25.75 -23.47
N LEU A 125 -7.46 -26.64 -22.49
CA LEU A 125 -7.08 -26.26 -21.13
C LEU A 125 -5.69 -25.62 -21.11
N ARG A 126 -4.72 -26.20 -21.82
CA ARG A 126 -3.35 -25.66 -21.96
C ARG A 126 -3.34 -24.27 -22.59
N THR A 127 -4.13 -24.07 -23.63
CA THR A 127 -4.26 -22.76 -24.30
C THR A 127 -4.89 -21.72 -23.36
N ALA A 128 -5.95 -22.08 -22.65
CA ALA A 128 -6.60 -21.19 -21.69
C ALA A 128 -5.68 -20.82 -20.52
N MET A 129 -4.88 -21.77 -20.02
CA MET A 129 -3.88 -21.53 -18.99
C MET A 129 -2.71 -20.67 -19.48
N GLY A 130 -2.26 -20.85 -20.72
CA GLY A 130 -1.20 -20.02 -21.30
C GLY A 130 -1.58 -18.55 -21.38
N VAL A 131 -2.82 -18.25 -21.79
CA VAL A 131 -3.36 -16.88 -21.79
C VAL A 131 -3.52 -16.33 -20.37
N ALA A 132 -3.93 -17.18 -19.41
CA ALA A 132 -4.06 -16.77 -18.01
C ALA A 132 -2.71 -16.54 -17.32
N GLY A 133 -1.65 -17.26 -17.71
CA GLY A 133 -0.29 -17.10 -17.18
C GLY A 133 0.44 -15.87 -17.70
N GLU A 134 -0.05 -15.23 -18.76
CA GLU A 134 0.44 -13.93 -19.24
C GLU A 134 0.01 -12.77 -18.30
N PHE A 135 -0.87 -13.03 -17.33
CA PHE A 135 -1.24 -12.08 -16.29
C PHE A 135 -0.11 -11.92 -15.27
N ASP A 136 0.71 -10.89 -15.46
CA ASP A 136 1.79 -10.53 -14.56
C ASP A 136 1.26 -9.68 -13.39
N ALA A 137 1.14 -10.28 -12.21
CA ALA A 137 0.67 -9.57 -11.02
C ALA A 137 1.64 -8.45 -10.57
N ASP A 138 2.91 -8.50 -10.99
CA ASP A 138 3.93 -7.48 -10.72
C ASP A 138 3.77 -6.24 -11.62
N GLN A 139 2.92 -6.33 -12.66
CA GLN A 139 2.44 -5.19 -13.47
C GLN A 139 1.14 -4.59 -12.93
N SER A 140 0.78 -4.86 -11.67
CA SER A 140 -0.33 -4.13 -11.05
C SER A 140 0.01 -2.64 -10.99
N PRO A 141 -0.86 -1.76 -11.52
CA PRO A 141 -0.57 -0.33 -11.54
C PRO A 141 -0.36 0.17 -10.11
N ASP A 142 0.70 0.97 -9.90
CA ASP A 142 0.90 1.63 -8.62
C ASP A 142 -0.19 2.70 -8.42
N PHE A 143 -1.23 2.32 -7.69
CA PHE A 143 -2.37 3.18 -7.38
C PHE A 143 -1.96 4.45 -6.60
N GLY A 144 -0.82 4.44 -5.90
CA GLY A 144 -0.26 5.65 -5.28
C GLY A 144 0.15 6.68 -6.32
N VAL A 145 0.83 6.24 -7.38
CA VAL A 145 1.25 7.11 -8.48
C VAL A 145 0.05 7.52 -9.34
N VAL A 146 -0.92 6.62 -9.57
CA VAL A 146 -2.18 6.97 -10.27
C VAL A 146 -2.94 8.05 -9.52
N THR A 147 -3.12 7.91 -8.21
CA THR A 147 -3.85 8.89 -7.39
C THR A 147 -3.10 10.23 -7.32
N GLU A 148 -1.78 10.23 -7.19
CA GLU A 148 -0.97 11.45 -7.26
C GLU A 148 -1.16 12.18 -8.59
N THR A 149 -1.11 11.44 -9.70
CA THR A 149 -1.25 11.99 -11.06
C THR A 149 -2.65 12.52 -11.33
N LEU A 150 -3.68 11.88 -10.77
CA LEU A 150 -5.08 12.33 -10.86
C LEU A 150 -5.35 13.57 -9.98
N CYS A 151 -4.69 13.69 -8.84
CA CYS A 151 -4.85 14.83 -7.94
C CYS A 151 -4.05 16.07 -8.38
N ASP A 152 -2.95 15.90 -9.12
CA ASP A 152 -2.17 17.01 -9.68
C ASP A 152 -2.66 17.38 -11.08
N ALA A 153 -3.37 18.51 -11.17
CA ALA A 153 -3.92 19.01 -12.43
C ALA A 153 -2.83 19.25 -13.50
N ASN A 154 -1.60 19.60 -13.11
CA ASN A 154 -0.52 19.82 -14.06
C ASN A 154 -0.02 18.52 -14.65
N LYS A 155 0.22 17.49 -13.82
CA LYS A 155 0.68 16.17 -14.27
C LYS A 155 -0.36 15.49 -15.15
N LYS A 156 -1.65 15.59 -14.78
CA LYS A 156 -2.75 15.07 -15.60
C LYS A 156 -2.81 15.73 -16.98
N ASN A 157 -2.70 17.05 -17.05
CA ASN A 157 -2.72 17.78 -18.32
C ASN A 157 -1.50 17.47 -19.18
N GLN A 158 -0.33 17.28 -18.57
CA GLN A 158 0.89 16.88 -19.27
C GLN A 158 0.76 15.48 -19.87
N LEU A 159 0.21 14.51 -19.12
CA LEU A 159 -0.04 13.16 -19.61
C LEU A 159 -1.01 13.16 -20.81
N TYR A 160 -2.06 13.98 -20.77
CA TYR A 160 -2.99 14.14 -21.90
C TYR A 160 -2.36 14.83 -23.11
N ALA A 161 -1.52 15.85 -22.90
CA ALA A 161 -0.79 16.50 -23.98
C ALA A 161 0.16 15.51 -24.69
N LEU A 162 0.90 14.69 -23.92
CA LEU A 162 1.79 13.66 -24.48
C LEU A 162 1.02 12.58 -25.25
N SER A 163 -0.19 12.23 -24.79
CA SER A 163 -1.09 11.33 -25.53
C SER A 163 -1.62 11.98 -26.82
N ASP A 164 -1.93 13.27 -26.80
CA ASP A 164 -2.40 14.03 -27.97
C ASP A 164 -1.30 14.23 -29.03
N GLU A 165 -0.04 14.22 -28.60
CA GLU A 165 1.15 14.18 -29.48
C GLU A 165 1.35 12.80 -30.16
N GLY A 166 0.56 11.79 -29.79
CA GLY A 166 0.61 10.45 -30.39
C GLY A 166 1.70 9.54 -29.82
N LYS A 167 2.28 9.88 -28.65
CA LYS A 167 3.26 9.03 -27.98
C LYS A 167 2.62 7.73 -27.47
N THR A 168 3.38 6.65 -27.50
CA THR A 168 2.92 5.34 -27.02
C THR A 168 2.90 5.30 -25.48
N VAL A 169 2.10 4.40 -24.90
CA VAL A 169 1.98 4.24 -23.43
C VAL A 169 3.34 3.99 -22.77
N ALA A 170 4.21 3.19 -23.40
CA ALA A 170 5.56 2.91 -22.92
C ALA A 170 6.48 4.14 -22.92
N GLU A 171 6.35 5.03 -23.90
CA GLU A 171 7.13 6.26 -23.98
C GLU A 171 6.66 7.29 -22.94
N ILE A 172 5.33 7.42 -22.76
CA ILE A 172 4.75 8.29 -21.72
C ILE A 172 5.14 7.80 -20.33
N ALA A 173 5.10 6.48 -20.09
CA ALA A 173 5.52 5.86 -18.85
C ALA A 173 7.00 6.15 -18.53
N ALA A 174 7.89 6.00 -19.52
CA ALA A 174 9.31 6.29 -19.38
C ALA A 174 9.58 7.79 -19.10
N GLU A 175 8.86 8.69 -19.76
CA GLU A 175 9.02 10.14 -19.64
C GLU A 175 8.49 10.68 -18.31
N MET A 176 7.36 10.15 -17.83
CA MET A 176 6.73 10.54 -16.57
C MET A 176 7.28 9.75 -15.36
N LYS A 177 8.14 8.75 -15.58
CA LYS A 177 8.60 7.77 -14.57
C LYS A 177 7.43 7.08 -13.86
N MET A 178 6.41 6.75 -14.62
CA MET A 178 5.21 6.06 -14.16
C MET A 178 5.19 4.64 -14.69
N ASP A 179 4.44 3.77 -14.02
CA ASP A 179 4.17 2.45 -14.54
C ASP A 179 3.27 2.51 -15.79
N SER A 180 3.48 1.58 -16.74
CA SER A 180 2.74 1.54 -18.00
C SER A 180 1.25 1.30 -17.77
N ALA A 181 0.90 0.40 -16.84
CA ALA A 181 -0.51 0.13 -16.51
C ALA A 181 -1.15 1.35 -15.81
N ALA A 182 -0.38 2.11 -15.04
CA ALA A 182 -0.86 3.36 -14.42
C ALA A 182 -1.20 4.43 -15.48
N VAL A 183 -0.37 4.58 -16.51
CA VAL A 183 -0.63 5.50 -17.64
C VAL A 183 -1.89 5.08 -18.40
N GLU A 184 -2.00 3.79 -18.72
CA GLU A 184 -3.17 3.24 -19.43
C GLU A 184 -4.46 3.45 -18.65
N MET A 185 -4.44 3.24 -17.33
CA MET A 185 -5.57 3.49 -16.44
C MET A 185 -6.01 4.96 -16.47
N VAL A 186 -5.08 5.92 -16.36
CA VAL A 186 -5.42 7.35 -16.39
C VAL A 186 -5.94 7.78 -17.76
N LEU A 187 -5.39 7.24 -18.85
CA LEU A 187 -5.89 7.52 -20.21
C LEU A 187 -7.28 6.93 -20.44
N SER A 188 -7.59 5.75 -19.89
CA SER A 188 -8.92 5.14 -19.99
C SER A 188 -10.02 5.96 -19.32
N MET A 189 -9.67 6.76 -18.31
CA MET A 189 -10.59 7.67 -17.60
C MET A 189 -10.88 8.99 -18.35
N ARG A 190 -10.20 9.24 -19.48
CA ARG A 190 -10.44 10.43 -20.33
C ARG A 190 -11.72 10.29 -21.18
N GLY A 191 -12.17 9.06 -21.42
CA GLY A 191 -13.35 8.72 -22.24
C GLY A 191 -14.67 8.99 -21.56
#